data_AF-A0A941RDL1-F1
#
_entry.id   AF-A0A941RDL1-F1
#
_cell.length_a   1.000
_cell.length_b   1.000
_cell.length_c   1.000
_cell.angle_alpha   90.00
_cell.angle_beta   90.00
_cell.angle_gamma   90.00
#
_symmetry.space_group_name_H-M   'P 1'
#
loop_
_entity.id
_entity.type
_entity.pdbx_description
1 polymer ?
#
loop_
_entity_poly.entity_id
_entity_poly.type
_entity_poly.pdbx_seq_one_letter_code
_entity_poly.pdbx_strand_id
1 'polypeptide(L)'
;MDGITQMGLEKSRGLMASPLYMDPGALVSLSQPNNTHNSLTVQDVMQERQKLIEAGKQYESYFVSYLLKVMRETVPQGAIANKQGAYFYSFYDEEIGRRAAESGGIGIAQMVQEHAEKYFSGSPVEPSSFPARDR
;
A
#
# COMPACT_ATOMS: atom_id res chain seq x y z
N MET A 1 -38.32 6.61 -53.32
CA MET A 1 -37.71 5.35 -53.76
C MET A 1 -37.17 4.66 -52.54
N ASP A 2 -37.69 3.46 -52.34
CA ASP A 2 -37.78 2.70 -51.11
C ASP A 2 -36.54 1.86 -50.77
N GLY A 3 -36.49 1.40 -49.51
CA GLY A 3 -35.77 0.20 -49.06
C GLY A 3 -34.29 0.41 -48.71
N ILE A 4 -33.68 -0.22 -47.70
CA ILE A 4 -33.97 -1.50 -47.06
C ILE A 4 -33.37 -1.50 -45.64
N THR A 5 -34.10 -2.12 -44.71
CA THR A 5 -33.74 -2.44 -43.32
C THR A 5 -32.93 -3.74 -43.21
N GLN A 6 -32.00 -3.81 -42.25
CA GLN A 6 -31.48 -4.97 -41.45
C GLN A 6 -29.93 -4.96 -41.36
N MET A 7 -29.34 -4.67 -40.20
CA MET A 7 -29.14 -5.53 -39.01
C MET A 7 -27.79 -6.27 -39.08
N GLY A 8 -26.86 -5.98 -38.16
CA GLY A 8 -25.63 -6.76 -38.04
C GLY A 8 -24.50 -6.14 -37.21
N LEU A 9 -24.44 -6.57 -35.95
CA LEU A 9 -23.22 -6.83 -35.16
C LEU A 9 -22.41 -5.65 -34.56
N GLU A 10 -22.92 -5.20 -33.42
CA GLU A 10 -22.16 -4.89 -32.20
C GLU A 10 -20.78 -5.58 -32.12
N LYS A 11 -19.71 -4.80 -32.04
CA LYS A 11 -18.44 -5.25 -31.45
C LYS A 11 -17.99 -4.25 -30.40
N SER A 12 -18.66 -4.37 -29.25
CA SER A 12 -18.16 -3.97 -27.94
C SER A 12 -16.66 -4.21 -27.84
N ARG A 13 -15.88 -3.14 -27.92
CA ARG A 13 -14.51 -3.13 -27.40
C ARG A 13 -14.66 -2.90 -25.91
N GLY A 14 -14.91 -4.00 -25.22
CA GLY A 14 -14.88 -4.07 -23.77
C GLY A 14 -13.57 -3.48 -23.29
N LEU A 15 -13.65 -2.28 -22.72
CA LEU A 15 -12.68 -1.85 -21.73
C LEU A 15 -12.81 -2.88 -20.61
N MET A 16 -11.81 -3.77 -20.53
CA MET A 16 -11.64 -4.68 -19.40
C MET A 16 -11.23 -3.83 -18.19
N ALA A 17 -12.15 -3.01 -17.70
CA ALA A 17 -12.14 -2.56 -16.33
C ALA A 17 -12.56 -3.80 -15.52
N SER A 18 -11.56 -4.59 -15.12
CA SER A 18 -11.78 -5.66 -14.16
C SER A 18 -12.53 -5.06 -12.97
N PRO A 19 -13.71 -5.57 -12.57
CA PRO A 19 -14.49 -5.03 -11.45
C PRO A 19 -13.78 -5.17 -10.08
N LEU A 20 -12.56 -5.73 -10.08
CA LEU A 20 -11.77 -6.10 -8.92
C LEU A 20 -10.62 -5.12 -8.65
N TYR A 21 -10.42 -4.09 -9.50
CA TYR A 21 -9.45 -3.03 -9.24
C TYR A 21 -10.16 -1.68 -9.17
N MET A 22 -10.39 -1.22 -7.95
CA MET A 22 -10.79 0.16 -7.65
C MET A 22 -9.51 0.96 -7.39
N ASP A 23 -9.28 1.99 -8.20
CA ASP A 23 -8.25 3.00 -7.94
C ASP A 23 -8.69 3.81 -6.71
N PRO A 24 -7.96 3.74 -5.57
CA PRO A 24 -8.33 4.45 -4.35
C PRO A 24 -8.29 5.99 -4.52
N GLY A 25 -7.64 6.51 -5.57
CA GLY A 25 -7.65 7.93 -5.91
C GLY A 25 -8.88 8.41 -6.68
N ALA A 26 -9.63 7.50 -7.32
CA ALA A 26 -10.77 7.86 -8.18
C ALA A 26 -12.07 8.14 -7.41
N LEU A 27 -12.12 7.88 -6.10
CA LEU A 27 -13.33 8.04 -5.28
C LEU A 27 -13.57 9.49 -4.78
N VAL A 28 -12.66 10.42 -5.05
CA VAL A 28 -12.75 11.81 -4.57
C VAL A 28 -13.15 12.75 -5.72
N SER A 29 -14.21 12.42 -6.46
CA SER A 29 -14.89 13.40 -7.31
C SER A 29 -16.32 12.99 -7.65
N LEU A 30 -17.26 13.31 -6.76
CA LEU A 30 -18.54 13.88 -7.19
C LEU A 30 -19.26 14.52 -5.99
N SER A 31 -19.69 15.75 -6.21
CA SER A 31 -20.48 16.60 -5.34
C SER A 31 -21.91 16.10 -5.14
N GLN A 32 -22.30 15.83 -3.89
CA GLN A 32 -23.69 15.98 -3.45
C GLN A 32 -23.76 16.27 -1.93
N PRO A 33 -24.53 17.28 -1.49
CA PRO A 33 -24.63 17.66 -0.08
C PRO A 33 -25.78 16.90 0.58
N ASN A 34 -25.54 16.33 1.79
CA ASN A 34 -26.44 16.35 2.96
C ASN A 34 -26.03 15.28 4.00
N ASN A 35 -25.82 15.73 5.24
CA ASN A 35 -25.83 15.00 6.50
C ASN A 35 -24.86 13.80 6.66
N THR A 36 -23.70 14.05 7.25
CA THR A 36 -23.44 13.94 8.71
C THR A 36 -22.03 14.52 8.92
N HIS A 37 -21.91 15.62 9.68
CA HIS A 37 -20.63 16.29 9.88
C HIS A 37 -19.69 15.44 10.74
N ASN A 38 -18.83 14.64 10.11
CA ASN A 38 -17.53 14.33 10.68
C ASN A 38 -16.48 15.01 9.80
N SER A 39 -16.37 16.33 9.97
CA SER A 39 -15.21 17.06 9.47
C SER A 39 -13.99 16.47 10.15
N LEU A 40 -13.15 15.70 9.45
CA LEU A 40 -11.88 15.22 9.99
C LEU A 40 -11.16 16.43 10.57
N THR A 41 -10.97 16.43 11.88
CA THR A 41 -10.26 17.51 12.55
C THR A 41 -8.78 17.40 12.19
N VAL A 42 -8.02 18.49 12.32
CA VAL A 42 -6.56 18.44 12.20
C VAL A 42 -5.97 17.39 13.14
N GLN A 43 -6.61 17.17 14.29
CA GLN A 43 -6.23 16.16 15.25
C GLN A 43 -6.39 14.73 14.71
N ASP A 44 -7.47 14.45 13.97
CA ASP A 44 -7.71 13.14 13.36
C ASP A 44 -6.67 12.82 12.28
N VAL A 45 -6.34 13.80 11.44
CA VAL A 45 -5.31 13.67 10.40
C VAL A 45 -3.93 13.40 11.01
N MET A 46 -3.58 14.09 12.09
CA MET A 46 -2.31 13.85 12.79
C MET A 46 -2.27 12.46 13.44
N GLN A 47 -3.39 11.97 13.98
CA GLN A 47 -3.49 10.63 14.54
C GLN A 47 -3.35 9.55 13.45
N GLU A 48 -3.99 9.72 12.30
CA GLU A 48 -3.84 8.79 11.16
C GLU A 48 -2.41 8.75 10.63
N ARG A 49 -1.76 9.93 10.50
CA ARG A 49 -0.34 10.01 10.15
C ARG A 49 0.53 9.21 11.12
N GLN A 50 0.29 9.37 12.43
CA GLN A 50 1.09 8.69 13.44
C GLN A 50 0.87 7.17 13.42
N LYS A 51 -0.37 6.73 13.24
CA LYS A 51 -0.71 5.29 13.09
C LYS A 51 -0.01 4.68 11.87
N LEU A 52 0.06 5.41 10.75
CA LEU A 52 0.76 4.94 9.55
C LEU A 52 2.26 4.78 9.80
N ILE A 53 2.89 5.74 10.47
CA ILE A 53 4.31 5.67 10.84
C ILE A 53 4.57 4.48 11.78
N GLU A 54 3.71 4.28 12.77
CA GLU A 54 3.80 3.15 13.70
C GLU A 54 3.64 1.80 12.99
N ALA A 55 2.64 1.68 12.11
CA ALA A 55 2.44 0.50 11.29
C ALA A 55 3.67 0.22 10.39
N GLY A 56 4.32 1.26 9.85
CA GLY A 56 5.56 1.13 9.10
C GLY A 56 6.70 0.51 9.92
N LYS A 57 6.88 0.95 11.17
CA LYS A 57 7.86 0.37 12.10
C LYS A 57 7.54 -1.08 12.46
N GLN A 58 6.28 -1.37 12.76
CA GLN A 58 5.84 -2.74 13.07
C GLN A 58 6.05 -3.67 11.87
N TYR A 59 5.75 -3.20 10.67
CA TYR A 59 5.96 -3.94 9.44
C TYR A 59 7.45 -4.19 9.16
N GLU A 60 8.31 -3.18 9.32
CA GLU A 60 9.76 -3.38 9.15
C GLU A 60 10.31 -4.41 10.13
N SER A 61 9.88 -4.36 11.39
CA SER A 61 10.26 -5.35 12.40
C SER A 61 9.87 -6.77 11.98
N TYR A 62 8.61 -6.96 11.57
CA TYR A 62 8.12 -8.23 11.07
C TYR A 62 8.88 -8.71 9.83
N PHE A 63 9.10 -7.81 8.87
CA PHE A 63 9.76 -8.12 7.61
C PHE A 63 11.21 -8.56 7.82
N VAL A 64 11.97 -7.85 8.67
CA VAL A 64 13.36 -8.23 9.00
C VAL A 64 13.39 -9.59 9.71
N SER A 65 12.49 -9.82 10.67
CA SER A 65 12.37 -11.11 11.36
C SER A 65 12.08 -12.25 10.37
N TYR A 66 11.15 -12.01 9.45
CA TYR A 66 10.80 -12.96 8.40
C TYR A 66 11.95 -13.20 7.42
N LEU A 67 12.67 -12.15 7.05
CA LEU A 67 13.84 -12.22 6.18
C LEU A 67 14.93 -13.11 6.80
N LEU A 68 15.23 -12.94 8.08
CA LEU A 68 16.20 -13.77 8.81
C LEU A 68 15.77 -15.24 8.85
N LYS A 69 14.48 -15.50 9.07
CA LYS A 69 13.92 -16.85 9.02
C LYS A 69 14.15 -17.50 7.65
N VAL A 70 13.76 -16.84 6.55
CA VAL A 70 13.92 -17.43 5.20
C VAL A 70 15.39 -17.56 4.80
N MET A 71 16.25 -16.62 5.21
CA MET A 71 17.70 -16.74 5.02
C MET A 71 18.25 -17.99 5.73
N ARG A 72 17.80 -18.28 6.96
CA ARG A 72 18.20 -19.50 7.68
C ARG A 72 17.72 -20.77 6.99
N GLU A 73 16.51 -20.77 6.42
CA GLU A 73 15.98 -21.91 5.66
C GLU A 73 16.81 -22.25 4.43
N THR A 74 17.60 -21.31 3.89
CA THR A 74 18.53 -21.57 2.79
C THR A 74 19.81 -22.32 3.20
N VAL A 75 20.10 -22.40 4.50
CA VAL A 75 21.29 -23.09 5.02
C VAL A 75 21.03 -24.60 5.03
N PRO A 76 21.83 -25.43 4.32
CA PRO A 76 21.65 -26.88 4.30
C PRO A 76 21.73 -27.47 5.71
N GLN A 77 20.73 -28.26 6.10
CA GLN A 77 20.77 -28.95 7.38
C GLN A 77 21.68 -30.19 7.28
N GLY A 78 22.71 -30.25 8.12
CA GLY A 78 23.53 -31.47 8.27
C GLY A 78 22.75 -32.63 8.89
N ALA A 79 23.39 -33.79 9.03
CA ALA A 79 22.76 -35.04 9.50
C ALA A 79 22.08 -34.98 10.89
N ILE A 80 22.29 -33.90 11.65
CA ILE A 80 21.66 -33.68 12.96
C ILE A 80 20.95 -32.32 12.94
N ALA A 81 19.65 -32.34 12.64
CA ALA A 81 18.78 -31.18 12.77
C ALA A 81 18.31 -31.05 14.23
N ASN A 82 18.86 -30.09 14.98
CA ASN A 82 18.43 -29.84 16.36
C ASN A 82 17.11 -29.06 16.40
N LYS A 83 15.98 -29.78 16.41
CA LYS A 83 14.62 -29.22 16.42
C LYS A 83 14.30 -28.38 17.67
N GLN A 84 14.99 -28.59 18.80
CA GLN A 84 14.73 -27.80 20.02
C GLN A 84 15.28 -26.37 19.94
N GLY A 85 16.28 -26.12 19.10
CA GLY A 85 16.81 -24.76 18.87
C GLY A 85 15.89 -23.85 18.06
N ALA A 86 14.89 -24.41 17.36
CA ALA A 86 14.03 -23.67 16.44
C ALA A 86 13.27 -22.50 17.11
N TYR A 87 12.76 -22.71 18.32
CA TYR A 87 12.05 -21.65 19.07
C TYR A 87 12.99 -20.55 19.59
N PHE A 88 14.25 -20.88 19.92
CA PHE A 88 15.23 -19.86 20.31
C PHE A 88 15.54 -18.93 19.14
N TYR A 89 15.60 -19.49 17.93
CA TYR A 89 15.82 -18.71 16.73
C TYR A 89 14.68 -17.75 16.42
N SER A 90 13.41 -18.14 16.62
CA SER A 90 12.29 -17.23 16.34
C SER A 90 12.29 -16.01 17.26
N PHE A 91 12.53 -16.19 18.56
CA PHE A 91 12.62 -15.05 19.48
C PHE A 91 13.84 -14.16 19.20
N TYR A 92 14.94 -14.78 18.76
CA TYR A 92 16.12 -14.04 18.37
C TYR A 92 15.88 -13.18 17.11
N ASP A 93 15.22 -13.76 16.09
CA ASP A 93 14.87 -13.04 14.87
C ASP A 93 13.91 -11.88 15.15
N GLU A 94 12.91 -12.09 16.02
CA GLU A 94 11.95 -11.06 16.44
C GLU A 94 12.63 -9.89 17.15
N GLU A 95 13.56 -10.16 18.07
CA GLU A 95 14.29 -9.11 18.79
C GLU A 95 15.24 -8.35 17.86
N ILE A 96 15.87 -9.03 16.88
CA ILE A 96 16.65 -8.35 15.84
C ILE A 96 15.74 -7.46 15.00
N GLY A 97 14.59 -7.97 14.55
CA GLY A 97 13.62 -7.19 13.77
C GLY A 97 13.17 -5.94 14.51
N ARG A 98 12.80 -6.07 15.80
CA ARG A 98 12.40 -4.94 16.64
C ARG A 98 13.50 -3.89 16.73
N ARG A 99 14.74 -4.30 17.04
CA ARG A 99 15.90 -3.38 17.13
C ARG A 99 16.23 -2.73 15.79
N ALA A 100 16.11 -3.47 14.69
CA ALA A 100 16.32 -2.94 13.35
C ALA A 100 15.31 -1.82 13.06
N ALA A 101 14.02 -2.07 13.27
CA ALA A 101 12.97 -1.07 13.06
C ALA A 101 13.11 0.17 13.97
N GLU A 102 13.64 0.01 15.19
CA GLU A 102 13.91 1.13 16.11
C GLU A 102 15.12 1.99 15.70
N SER A 103 16.13 1.37 15.09
CA SER A 103 17.40 2.03 14.72
C SER A 103 17.50 2.47 13.26
N GLY A 104 16.47 2.23 12.44
CA GLY A 104 16.42 2.60 11.02
C GLY A 104 16.78 1.47 10.04
N GLY A 105 17.13 0.28 10.55
CA GLY A 105 17.09 -1.00 9.87
C GLY A 105 17.45 -1.01 8.38
N ILE A 106 16.50 -1.44 7.57
CA ILE A 106 16.59 -1.50 6.10
C ILE A 106 15.90 -0.31 5.42
N GLY A 107 15.25 0.56 6.20
CA GLY A 107 14.68 1.83 5.76
C GLY A 107 13.20 1.80 5.41
N ILE A 108 12.47 0.71 5.69
CA ILE A 108 11.03 0.64 5.33
C ILE A 108 10.20 1.60 6.18
N ALA A 109 10.45 1.67 7.49
CA ALA A 109 9.73 2.62 8.35
C ALA A 109 9.98 4.07 7.93
N GLN A 110 11.21 4.37 7.50
CA GLN A 110 11.56 5.69 6.98
C GLN A 110 10.79 6.01 5.69
N MET A 111 10.77 5.09 4.72
CA MET A 111 10.00 5.29 3.48
C MET A 111 8.50 5.51 3.75
N VAL A 112 7.93 4.76 4.69
CA VAL A 112 6.52 4.94 5.11
C VAL A 112 6.32 6.31 5.75
N GLN A 113 7.25 6.77 6.58
CA GLN A 113 7.20 8.10 7.19
C GLN A 113 7.26 9.21 6.14
N GLU A 114 8.20 9.13 5.19
CA GLU A 114 8.34 10.10 4.09
C GLU A 114 7.06 10.13 3.23
N HIS A 115 6.49 8.96 2.95
CA HIS A 115 5.23 8.85 2.23
C HIS A 115 4.06 9.48 3.01
N ALA A 116 3.97 9.20 4.31
CA ALA A 116 2.95 9.80 5.19
C ALA A 116 3.07 11.32 5.22
N GLU A 117 4.28 11.86 5.33
CA GLU A 117 4.53 13.30 5.27
C GLU A 117 4.04 13.91 3.96
N LYS A 118 4.35 13.29 2.82
CA LYS A 118 3.87 13.76 1.51
C LYS A 118 2.34 13.67 1.38
N TYR A 119 1.75 12.56 1.82
CA TYR A 119 0.31 12.32 1.71
C TYR A 119 -0.51 13.29 2.56
N PHE A 120 -0.09 13.56 3.79
CA PHE A 120 -0.82 14.42 4.73
C PHE A 120 -0.44 15.91 4.67
N SER A 121 0.63 16.30 3.96
CA SER A 121 1.03 17.72 3.79
C SER A 121 0.25 18.49 2.71
N GLY A 122 -0.67 17.84 2.00
CA GLY A 122 -1.61 18.52 1.10
C GLY A 122 -0.97 19.27 -0.09
N SER A 123 0.26 18.94 -0.48
CA SER A 123 0.89 19.63 -1.63
C SER A 123 0.21 19.27 -2.96
N PRO A 124 -0.17 20.26 -3.80
CA PRO A 124 -0.93 20.02 -5.02
C PRO A 124 -0.08 19.42 -6.15
N VAL A 125 -0.66 18.39 -6.79
CA VAL A 125 -0.72 18.12 -8.23
C VAL A 125 0.57 18.27 -9.04
N GLU A 126 1.17 17.13 -9.43
CA GLU A 126 1.98 17.06 -10.66
C GLU A 126 1.14 17.62 -11.83
N PRO A 127 1.57 18.71 -12.51
CA PRO A 127 0.81 19.24 -13.63
C PRO A 127 0.82 18.21 -14.77
N SER A 128 -0.35 17.65 -15.06
CA SER A 128 -0.55 16.79 -16.22
C SER A 128 0.01 17.48 -17.47
N SER A 129 0.98 16.84 -18.12
CA SER A 129 1.68 17.32 -19.33
C SER A 129 0.82 17.27 -20.61
N PHE A 130 -0.50 17.17 -20.48
CA PHE A 130 -1.43 17.14 -21.59
C PHE A 130 -2.00 18.56 -21.81
N PRO A 131 -1.71 19.22 -22.94
CA PRO A 131 -2.33 20.50 -23.24
C PRO A 131 -3.83 20.25 -23.45
N ALA A 132 -4.67 20.87 -22.61
CA ALA A 132 -6.10 20.98 -22.85
C ALA A 132 -6.27 21.73 -24.18
N ARG A 133 -6.55 20.98 -25.25
CA ARG A 133 -6.95 21.58 -26.52
C ARG A 133 -8.40 21.97 -26.38
N ASP A 134 -8.65 23.26 -26.21
CA ASP A 134 -9.94 23.87 -26.50
C ASP A 134 -10.40 23.48 -27.91
N ARG A 135 -11.53 22.78 -28.00
CA ARG A 135 -12.54 22.94 -29.06
C ARG A 135 -13.80 22.14 -28.75
#